data_AF-A0A1F4DM93-F1
#
_entry.id   AF-A0A1F4DM93-F1
#
_cell.length_a   1.000
_cell.length_b   1.000
_cell.length_c   1.000
_cell.angle_alpha   90.00
_cell.angle_beta   90.00
_cell.angle_gamma   90.00
#
_symmetry.space_group_name_H-M   'P 1'
#
loop_
_entity.id
_entity.type
_entity.pdbx_description
1 polymer ?
#
loop_
_entity_poly.entity_id
_entity_poly.type
_entity_poly.pdbx_seq_one_letter_code
_entity_poly.pdbx_strand_id
1 'polypeptide(L)' 'MQTQVELTFSADRNQLFTAWNAIANLADMAGKVTATIHAEKSEGFDKTKLQNGVMEPLREADLIP' A
#
# COMPACT_ATOMS: atom_id res chain seq x y z
N MET A 1 -24.21 10.92 -9.34
CA MET A 1 -23.55 9.61 -9.13
C MET A 1 -22.10 9.88 -8.78
N GLN A 2 -21.56 9.22 -7.76
CA GLN A 2 -20.16 9.36 -7.40
C GLN A 2 -19.34 8.40 -8.25
N THR A 3 -18.34 8.92 -8.96
CA THR A 3 -17.50 8.14 -9.89
C THR A 3 -16.04 8.06 -9.44
N GLN A 4 -15.70 8.74 -8.34
CA GLN A 4 -14.35 8.79 -7.78
C GLN A 4 -14.40 8.80 -6.26
N VAL A 5 -13.46 8.10 -5.64
CA VAL A 5 -13.21 8.07 -4.20
C VAL A 5 -11.71 8.28 -4.01
N GLU A 6 -11.34 9.22 -3.14
CA GLU A 6 -9.95 9.48 -2.75
C GLU A 6 -9.88 9.53 -1.22
N LEU A 7 -8.91 8.82 -0.65
CA LEU A 7 -8.76 8.64 0.79
C LEU A 7 -7.28 8.76 1.16
N THR A 8 -6.99 9.51 2.22
CA THR A 8 -5.65 9.61 2.81
C THR A 8 -5.76 9.38 4.31
N PHE A 9 -4.95 8.46 4.83
CA PHE A 9 -4.91 8.15 6.26
C PHE A 9 -3.50 7.72 6.67
N SER A 10 -3.15 7.95 7.94
CA SER A 10 -1.97 7.36 8.57
C SER A 10 -2.36 6.06 9.25
N ALA A 11 -1.58 5.00 9.05
CA ALA A 11 -1.82 3.70 9.65
C ALA A 11 -0.52 3.08 10.15
N ASP A 12 -0.59 2.42 11.30
CA ASP A 12 0.45 1.47 11.70
C ASP A 12 0.29 0.12 10.97
N ARG A 13 1.16 -0.84 11.29
CA ARG A 13 1.14 -2.19 10.70
C ARG A 13 -0.21 -2.89 10.85
N ASN A 14 -0.83 -2.84 12.02
CA ASN A 14 -2.07 -3.56 12.32
C ASN A 14 -3.28 -2.90 11.66
N GLN A 15 -3.30 -1.57 11.66
CA GLN A 15 -4.31 -0.78 10.95
C GLN A 15 -4.22 -0.98 9.44
N LEU A 16 -3.02 -1.12 8.87
CA LEU A 16 -2.83 -1.39 7.45
C LEU A 16 -3.41 -2.76 7.06
N PHE A 17 -3.20 -3.80 7.87
CA PHE A 17 -3.85 -5.10 7.65
C PHE A 17 -5.38 -5.02 7.64
N THR A 18 -5.96 -4.17 8.49
CA THR A 18 -7.41 -3.96 8.53
C THR A 18 -7.89 -3.16 7.31
N ALA A 19 -7.15 -2.11 6.94
CA ALA A 19 -7.47 -1.25 5.79
C ALA A 19 -7.44 -2.03 4.47
N TRP A 20 -6.53 -3.00 4.30
CA TRP A 20 -6.40 -3.71 3.03
C TRP A 20 -7.65 -4.48 2.61
N ASN A 21 -8.40 -5.05 3.56
CA ASN A 21 -9.68 -5.69 3.23
C ASN A 21 -10.69 -4.67 2.65
N ALA A 22 -10.74 -3.46 3.21
CA ALA A 22 -11.62 -2.41 2.72
C ALA A 22 -11.20 -1.89 1.34
N ILE A 23 -9.90 -1.71 1.10
CA ILE A 23 -9.39 -1.27 -0.20
C ILE A 23 -9.54 -2.36 -1.27
N ALA A 24 -9.42 -3.65 -0.90
CA ALA A 24 -9.70 -4.76 -1.81
C ALA A 24 -11.17 -4.74 -2.27
N ASN A 25 -12.12 -4.49 -1.36
CA ASN A 25 -13.53 -4.32 -1.72
C ASN A 25 -13.73 -3.12 -2.66
N LEU A 26 -12.98 -2.02 -2.47
CA LEU A 26 -13.01 -0.89 -3.40
C LEU A 26 -12.48 -1.27 -4.78
N ALA A 27 -11.42 -2.07 -4.85
CA ALA A 27 -10.88 -2.56 -6.11
C ALA A 27 -11.86 -3.48 -6.84
N ASP A 28 -12.60 -4.34 -6.11
CA ASP A 28 -13.64 -5.19 -6.70
C ASP A 28 -14.77 -4.33 -7.32
N MET A 29 -15.19 -3.26 -6.65
CA MET A 29 -16.21 -2.34 -7.16
C MET A 29 -15.71 -1.46 -8.33
N ALA A 30 -14.44 -1.07 -8.32
CA ALA A 30 -13.85 -0.13 -9.29
C ALA A 30 -13.09 -0.81 -10.44
N GLY A 31 -12.89 -2.12 -10.39
CA GLY A 31 -12.03 -2.91 -11.29
C GLY A 31 -10.53 -2.77 -11.02
N LYS A 32 -10.07 -1.59 -10.58
CA LYS A 32 -8.69 -1.35 -10.13
C LYS A 32 -8.64 -0.14 -9.19
N VAL A 33 -7.70 -0.17 -8.25
CA VAL A 33 -7.28 1.00 -7.49
C VAL A 33 -5.80 1.29 -7.75
N THR A 34 -5.41 2.54 -7.55
CA THR A 34 -4.00 2.95 -7.46
C THR A 34 -3.70 3.27 -6.00
N ALA A 35 -2.60 2.73 -5.47
CA ALA A 35 -2.15 2.99 -4.11
C ALA A 35 -0.80 3.71 -4.12
N THR A 36 -0.68 4.76 -3.31
CA THR A 36 0.58 5.47 -3.05
C THR A 36 0.96 5.26 -1.59
N ILE A 37 2.10 4.63 -1.33
CA ILE A 37 2.58 4.32 0.01
C ILE A 37 3.74 5.25 0.37
N HIS A 38 3.66 5.88 1.54
CA HIS A 38 4.69 6.76 2.06
C HIS A 38 5.10 6.32 3.47
N ALA A 39 6.41 6.23 3.70
CA ALA A 39 6.99 5.95 5.01
C ALA A 39 8.26 6.77 5.19
N GLU A 40 8.38 7.41 6.35
CA GLU A 40 9.55 8.19 6.75
C GLU A 40 10.13 7.65 8.05
N LYS A 41 11.46 7.61 8.11
CA LYS A 41 12.22 7.31 9.32
C LYS A 41 13.42 8.23 9.36
N SER A 42 13.51 9.08 10.38
CA SER A 42 14.57 10.10 10.51
C SER A 42 15.99 9.53 10.47
N GLU A 43 16.18 8.32 10.99
CA GLU A 43 17.45 7.59 11.00
C GLU A 43 17.73 6.81 9.70
N GLY A 44 16.77 6.80 8.78
CA GLY A 44 16.79 5.96 7.58
C GLY A 44 16.33 4.50 7.81
N PHE A 45 16.17 3.80 6.69
CA PHE A 45 15.84 2.37 6.63
C PHE A 45 17.10 1.52 6.42
N ASP A 46 17.10 0.32 6.98
CA ASP A 46 18.07 -0.72 6.61
C ASP A 46 17.82 -1.14 5.16
N LYS A 47 18.80 -0.93 4.28
CA LYS A 47 18.67 -1.16 2.84
C LYS A 47 18.34 -2.61 2.50
N THR A 48 18.97 -3.57 3.19
CA THR A 48 18.75 -5.00 2.93
C THR A 48 17.36 -5.41 3.37
N LYS A 49 16.89 -4.92 4.53
CA LYS A 49 15.52 -5.20 4.99
C LYS A 49 14.46 -4.53 4.12
N LEU A 50 14.70 -3.30 3.66
CA LEU A 50 13.78 -2.61 2.76
C LEU A 50 13.68 -3.33 1.41
N GLN A 51 14.81 -3.78 0.87
CA GLN A 51 14.84 -4.53 -0.38
C GLN A 51 14.10 -5.86 -0.24
N ASN A 52 14.51 -6.73 0.69
CA ASN A 52 14.01 -8.10 0.78
C ASN A 52 12.61 -8.18 1.39
N GLY A 53 12.26 -7.25 2.28
CA GLY A 53 11.00 -7.25 3.02
C GLY A 53 9.90 -6.39 2.40
N VAL A 54 10.24 -5.51 1.44
CA VAL A 54 9.27 -4.59 0.81
C VAL A 54 9.41 -4.58 -0.70
N MET A 55 10.57 -4.19 -1.23
CA MET A 55 10.70 -3.95 -2.67
C MET A 55 10.60 -5.22 -3.52
N GLU A 56 11.28 -6.29 -3.12
CA GLU A 56 11.25 -7.57 -3.83
C GLU A 56 9.86 -8.23 -3.80
N PRO A 57 9.18 -8.37 -2.65
CA PRO A 57 7.80 -8.87 -2.61
C PRO A 57 6.81 -8.07 -3.47
N LEU A 58 6.96 -6.74 -3.53
CA LEU A 58 6.09 -5.89 -4.37
C LEU A 58 6.35 -6.10 -5.87
N ARG A 59 7.60 -6.37 -6.27
CA ARG A 59 7.93 -6.72 -7.66
C ARG A 59 7.43 -8.11 -8.02
N GLU A 60 7.61 -9.09 -7.14
CA GLU A 60 7.12 -10.46 -7.36
C GLU A 60 5.59 -10.53 -7.48
N ALA A 61 4.89 -9.56 -6.88
CA ALA A 61 3.44 -9.40 -6.99
C ALA A 61 3.00 -8.50 -8.17
N ASP A 62 3.92 -8.08 -9.05
CA ASP A 62 3.67 -7.18 -10.18
C ASP A 62 3.02 -5.83 -9.79
N LEU A 63 3.26 -5.35 -8.57
CA LEU A 63 2.68 -4.09 -8.06
C LEU A 63 3.55 -2.87 -8.39
N ILE A 64 4.85 -3.07 -8.56
CA ILE A 64 5.85 -2.05 -8.93
C ILE A 64 6.84 -2.64 -9.95
N PRO A 65 7.54 -1.80 -10.74
CA PRO A 65 8.55 -2.25 -11.69
C PRO A 65 9.83 -2.82 -11.06
#